data_AF-A0A2V7PVN5-F1
#
_entry.id   AF-A0A2V7PVN5-F1
#
_cell.length_a   1.000
_cell.length_b   1.000
_cell.length_c   1.000
_cell.angle_alpha   90.00
_cell.angle_beta   90.00
_cell.angle_gamma   90.00
#
_symmetry.space_group_name_H-M   'P 1'
#
loop_
_entity.id
_entity.type
_entity.pdbx_description
1 polymer ?
#
loop_
_entity_poly.entity_id
_entity_poly.type
_entity_poly.pdbx_seq_one_letter_code
_entity_poly.pdbx_strand_id
1 'polypeptide(L)' 'MREQAVFALSQLPRDEGVPILIHVARSNRDPALRRKALFWLGQSDDPRALALFEEILARGHER' A
#
# COMPACT_ATOMS: atom_id res chain seq x y z
N MET A 1 8.12 -13.64 -8.50
CA MET A 1 9.21 -13.01 -7.72
C MET A 1 8.79 -11.68 -7.08
N ARG A 2 8.64 -10.58 -7.82
CA ARG A 2 8.35 -9.25 -7.20
C ARG A 2 6.99 -9.15 -6.50
N GLU A 3 5.94 -9.73 -7.06
CA GLU A 3 4.61 -9.76 -6.40
C GLU A 3 4.60 -10.61 -5.12
N GLN A 4 5.36 -11.70 -5.10
CA GLN A 4 5.54 -12.54 -3.92
C GLN A 4 6.29 -11.77 -2.81
N ALA A 5 7.23 -10.89 -3.18
CA ALA A 5 7.87 -10.01 -2.21
C ALA A 5 6.86 -9.03 -1.58
N VAL A 6 5.95 -8.45 -2.37
CA VAL A 6 4.87 -7.58 -1.82
C VAL A 6 3.93 -8.35 -0.90
N PHE A 7 3.63 -9.61 -1.23
CA PHE A 7 2.89 -10.48 -0.32
C PHE A 7 3.66 -10.76 0.97
N ALA A 8 4.95 -11.09 0.89
CA ALA A 8 5.77 -11.34 2.07
C ALA A 8 5.81 -10.12 3.02
N LEU A 9 5.86 -8.91 2.46
CA LEU A 9 5.76 -7.67 3.25
C LEU A 9 4.43 -7.54 4.00
N SER A 10 3.34 -8.06 3.45
CA SER A 10 2.02 -8.04 4.12
C SER A 10 1.90 -9.05 5.26
N GLN A 11 2.85 -10.00 5.37
CA GLN A 11 2.88 -10.99 6.45
C GLN A 11 3.76 -10.54 7.63
N LEU A 12 4.50 -9.44 7.49
CA LEU A 12 5.29 -8.88 8.57
C LEU A 12 4.40 -8.32 9.69
N PRO A 13 4.94 -8.14 10.91
CA PRO A 13 4.27 -7.36 11.94
C PRO A 13 3.80 -6.02 11.38
N ARG A 14 2.61 -5.62 11.78
CA ARG A 14 1.90 -4.44 11.26
C ARG A 14 2.78 -3.20 11.21
N ASP A 15 3.55 -2.94 12.27
CA ASP A 15 4.40 -1.76 12.38
C ASP A 15 5.64 -1.78 11.49
N GLU A 16 5.96 -2.93 10.89
CA GLU A 16 7.04 -3.08 9.92
C GLU A 16 6.48 -3.16 8.49
N GLY A 17 5.45 -3.99 8.27
CA GLY A 17 4.88 -4.24 6.95
C GLY A 17 4.10 -3.06 6.37
N VAL A 18 3.26 -2.41 7.18
CA VAL A 18 2.39 -1.32 6.71
C VAL A 18 3.21 -0.12 6.19
N PRO A 19 4.23 0.39 6.89
CA PRO A 19 5.06 1.48 6.37
C PRO A 19 5.73 1.16 5.03
N ILE A 20 6.19 -0.08 4.83
CA ILE A 20 6.85 -0.50 3.59
C ILE A 20 5.83 -0.61 2.46
N LEU A 21 4.65 -1.19 2.71
CA LEU A 21 3.57 -1.26 1.73
C LEU A 21 3.09 0.13 1.31
N ILE A 22 2.99 1.09 2.24
CA ILE A 22 2.69 2.50 1.93
C ILE A 22 3.77 3.09 1.01
N HIS A 23 5.05 2.83 1.29
CA HIS A 23 6.13 3.27 0.42
C HIS A 23 5.98 2.71 -0.99
N VAL A 24 5.76 1.38 -1.13
CA VAL A 24 5.56 0.73 -2.43
C VAL A 24 4.36 1.32 -3.17
N ALA A 25 3.24 1.55 -2.48
CA ALA A 25 2.04 2.12 -3.08
C ALA A 25 2.27 3.54 -3.65
N ARG A 26 3.12 4.35 -3.01
CA ARG A 26 3.41 5.73 -3.42
C ARG A 26 4.47 5.86 -4.50
N SER A 27 5.59 5.14 -4.36
CA SER A 27 6.83 5.46 -5.08
C SER A 27 7.18 4.45 -6.18
N ASN A 28 6.59 3.24 -6.15
CA ASN A 28 7.04 2.20 -7.05
C ASN A 28 6.68 2.53 -8.51
N ARG A 29 7.66 2.41 -9.41
CA ARG A 29 7.47 2.70 -10.84
C ARG A 29 6.49 1.74 -11.52
N ASP A 30 6.43 0.49 -11.05
CA ASP A 30 5.55 -0.55 -11.58
C ASP A 30 4.10 -0.37 -11.08
N PRO A 31 3.13 -0.05 -11.97
CA PRO A 31 1.73 0.11 -11.59
C PRO A 31 1.11 -1.16 -10.98
N ALA A 32 1.56 -2.35 -11.38
CA ALA A 32 1.05 -3.61 -10.84
C ALA A 32 1.47 -3.78 -9.38
N LEU A 33 2.72 -3.45 -9.03
CA LEU A 33 3.19 -3.49 -7.65
C LEU A 33 2.51 -2.44 -6.77
N ARG A 34 2.26 -1.22 -7.29
CA ARG A 34 1.46 -0.21 -6.57
C ARG A 34 0.07 -0.74 -6.24
N ARG A 35 -0.64 -1.31 -7.23
CA ARG A 35 -1.98 -1.91 -7.02
C ARG A 35 -1.95 -3.04 -6.01
N LYS A 36 -0.94 -3.91 -6.05
CA LYS A 36 -0.83 -5.03 -5.10
C LYS A 36 -0.55 -4.55 -3.68
N ALA A 37 0.25 -3.51 -3.51
CA ALA A 37 0.48 -2.91 -2.19
C ALA A 37 -0.81 -2.28 -1.63
N LEU A 38 -1.56 -1.55 -2.45
CA LEU A 38 -2.88 -1.02 -2.05
C LEU A 38 -3.86 -2.13 -1.67
N PHE A 39 -3.90 -3.24 -2.41
CA PHE A 39 -4.73 -4.41 -2.07
C PHE A 39 -4.42 -4.92 -0.65
N TRP A 40 -3.15 -5.14 -0.33
CA TRP A 40 -2.76 -5.64 0.99
C TRP A 40 -2.94 -4.62 2.11
N LEU A 41 -2.74 -3.33 1.82
CA LEU A 41 -3.09 -2.26 2.76
C LEU A 41 -4.59 -2.27 3.09
N GLY A 42 -5.45 -2.53 2.11
CA GLY A 42 -6.90 -2.70 2.34
C GLY A 42 -7.27 -3.90 3.21
N GLN A 43 -6.40 -4.90 3.34
CA GLN A 43 -6.59 -6.06 4.23
C GLN A 43 -5.96 -5.87 5.61
N SER A 44 -5.17 -4.80 5.80
CA SER A 44 -4.38 -4.63 7.01
C SER A 44 -5.19 -4.18 8.23
N ASP A 45 -6.41 -3.63 8.05
CA ASP A 45 -7.18 -2.97 9.10
C ASP A 45 -6.35 -1.91 9.87
N ASP A 46 -5.44 -1.22 9.18
CA ASP A 46 -4.54 -0.22 9.76
C ASP A 46 -5.01 1.20 9.49
N PRO A 47 -5.08 2.07 10.52
CA PRO A 47 -5.49 3.46 10.33
C PRO A 47 -4.58 4.22 9.36
N ARG A 48 -3.30 3.84 9.23
CA ARG A 48 -2.38 4.43 8.25
C ARG A 48 -2.75 4.06 6.81
N ALA A 49 -3.31 2.88 6.59
CA ALA A 49 -3.82 2.48 5.28
C ALA A 49 -5.06 3.30 4.91
N LEU A 50 -5.97 3.52 5.87
CA LEU A 50 -7.14 4.38 5.67
C LEU A 50 -6.73 5.81 5.31
N ALA A 51 -5.82 6.41 6.07
CA ALA A 51 -5.31 7.75 5.79
C ALA A 51 -4.66 7.88 4.39
N LEU A 52 -3.96 6.83 3.93
CA LEU A 52 -3.43 6.80 2.57
C LEU A 52 -4.55 6.82 1.51
N PHE A 53 -5.61 6.02 1.70
CA PHE A 53 -6.73 5.97 0.75
C PHE A 53 -7.47 7.31 0.69
N GLU A 54 -7.69 7.96 1.83
CA GLU A 54 -8.27 9.30 1.90
C GLU A 54 -7.45 10.32 1.11
N GLU A 55 -6.12 10.33 1.28
CA GLU A 55 -5.22 11.21 0.52
C GLU A 55 -5.28 10.95 -1.00
N ILE A 56 -5.26 9.68 -1.41
CA ILE A 56 -5.31 9.31 -2.84
C ILE A 56 -6.63 9.75 -3.46
N LEU A 57 -7.74 9.52 -2.77
CA LEU A 57 -9.07 9.91 -3.24
C LEU A 57 -9.20 11.43 -3.31
N ALA A 58 -8.80 12.16 -2.27
CA ALA A 58 -8.84 13.62 -2.24
C ALA A 58 -8.12 14.24 -3.46
N ARG A 59 -6.91 13.77 -3.77
CA ARG A 59 -6.15 14.22 -4.96
C ARG A 59 -6.78 13.83 -6.30
N GLY A 60 -7.61 12.79 -6.31
CA GLY A 60 -8.36 12.36 -7.50
C GLY A 60 -9.55 13.27 -7.81
N HIS A 61 -10.13 13.92 -6.80
CA HIS A 61 -11.25 14.85 -6.95
C HIS A 61 -10.82 16.27 -7.39
N GLU A 62 -9.54 16.62 -7.26
CA GLU A 62 -8.99 17.92 -7.66
C GLU A 62 -8.55 17.98 -9.13
N ARG A 63 -8.82 16.92 -9.92
CA ARG A 63 -8.47 16.83 -11.35
C ARG A 63 -9.67 16.77 -12.27
#